data_AF-A0A5R9QL65-F1
#
_entry.id   AF-A0A5R9QL65-F1
#
_cell.length_a   1.000
_cell.length_b   1.000
_cell.length_c   1.000
_cell.angle_alpha   90.00
_cell.angle_beta   90.00
_cell.angle_gamma   90.00
#
_symmetry.space_group_name_H-M   'P 1'
#
loop_
_entity.id
_entity.type
_entity.pdbx_description
1 polymer ?
#
loop_
_entity_poly.entity_id
_entity_poly.type
_entity_poly.pdbx_seq_one_letter_code
_entity_poly.pdbx_strand_id
1 'polypeptide(L)' 'MHNLPSVSNDARNTVVQNLLRYADELEHILRYQAEPALRAIDRDLAARICSLRQEIKLCGVVLGGGK' A
#
# COMPACT_ATOMS: atom_id res chain seq x y z
N MET A 1 1.77 18.91 35.48
CA MET A 1 2.13 17.99 34.38
C MET A 1 0.86 17.69 33.59
N HIS A 2 0.61 18.39 32.48
CA HIS A 2 -0.53 18.10 31.60
C HIS A 2 0.00 17.65 30.23
N ASN A 3 -0.01 16.33 30.01
CA ASN A 3 0.29 15.72 28.73
C ASN A 3 -0.96 15.80 27.84
N LEU A 4 -1.03 16.78 26.95
CA LEU A 4 -1.99 16.82 25.86
C LEU A 4 -1.29 16.58 24.52
N PRO A 5 -1.16 15.31 24.08
CA PRO A 5 -0.94 15.01 22.68
C PRO A 5 -1.92 13.94 22.13
N SER A 6 -3.18 13.89 22.56
CA SER A 6 -4.06 12.74 22.22
C SER A 6 -4.79 12.88 20.89
N VAL A 7 -5.54 13.97 20.65
CA VAL A 7 -6.48 14.03 19.49
C VAL A 7 -5.77 14.06 18.13
N SER A 8 -4.66 14.81 18.00
CA SER A 8 -3.94 14.92 16.73
C SER A 8 -3.18 13.64 16.37
N ASN A 9 -2.70 12.90 17.36
CA ASN A 9 -2.02 11.63 17.15
C ASN A 9 -3.00 10.53 16.74
N ASP A 10 -4.21 10.51 17.32
CA ASP A 10 -5.24 9.54 16.95
C ASP A 10 -5.71 9.74 15.51
N ALA A 11 -5.96 10.98 15.10
CA ALA A 11 -6.32 11.30 13.72
C ALA A 11 -5.21 10.91 12.72
N ARG A 12 -3.95 11.17 13.07
CA ARG A 12 -2.79 10.75 12.26
C ARG A 12 -2.71 9.23 12.13
N ASN A 13 -2.91 8.50 13.23
CA ASN A 13 -2.91 7.05 13.23
C ASN A 13 -4.02 6.48 12.35
N THR A 14 -5.24 7.04 12.42
CA THR A 14 -6.35 6.65 11.54
C THR A 14 -6.02 6.85 10.07
N VAL A 15 -5.40 7.98 9.70
CA VAL A 15 -4.98 8.24 8.32
C VAL A 15 -3.95 7.20 7.86
N VAL A 16 -2.94 6.91 8.68
CA VAL A 16 -1.92 5.91 8.36
C VAL A 16 -2.55 4.52 8.17
N GLN A 17 -3.47 4.11 9.05
CA GLN A 17 -4.17 2.83 8.93
C GLN A 17 -5.01 2.75 7.64
N ASN A 18 -5.69 3.83 7.28
CA ASN A 18 -6.44 3.88 6.01
C ASN A 18 -5.50 3.78 4.80
N LEU A 19 -4.36 4.47 4.81
CA LEU A 19 -3.36 4.37 3.75
C LEU A 19 -2.80 2.96 3.60
N LEU A 20 -2.50 2.29 4.72
CA LEU A 20 -2.06 0.89 4.71
C LEU A 20 -3.14 -0.04 4.12
N ARG A 21 -4.40 0.13 4.54
CA ARG A 21 -5.52 -0.66 3.99
C ARG A 21 -5.68 -0.45 2.48
N TYR A 22 -5.65 0.79 2.00
CA TYR A 22 -5.77 1.07 0.57
C TYR A 22 -4.57 0.54 -0.23
N ALA A 23 -3.37 0.57 0.35
CA ALA A 23 -2.18 -0.01 -0.27
C ALA A 23 -2.32 -1.53 -0.44
N ASP A 24 -2.83 -2.24 0.57
CA ASP A 24 -3.10 -3.67 0.50
C ASP A 24 -4.19 -4.02 -0.52
N GLU A 25 -5.30 -3.27 -0.53
CA GLU A 25 -6.38 -3.43 -1.51
C GLU A 25 -5.86 -3.23 -2.94
N LEU A 26 -5.04 -2.19 -3.17
CA LEU A 26 -4.44 -1.94 -4.47
C LEU A 26 -3.44 -3.03 -4.87
N GLU A 27 -2.59 -3.49 -3.95
CA GLU A 27 -1.65 -4.59 -4.22
C GLU A 27 -2.39 -5.86 -4.64
N HIS A 28 -3.50 -6.16 -3.96
CA HIS A 28 -4.33 -7.31 -4.26
C HIS A 28 -4.92 -7.24 -5.67
N ILE A 29 -5.50 -6.10 -6.05
CA ILE A 29 -6.04 -5.88 -7.40
C ILE A 29 -4.94 -6.04 -8.45
N LEU A 30 -3.79 -5.41 -8.23
CA LEU A 30 -2.67 -5.47 -9.17
C LEU A 30 -2.12 -6.90 -9.30
N ARG A 31 -2.04 -7.65 -8.20
CA ARG A 31 -1.52 -9.02 -8.16
C ARG A 31 -2.44 -10.03 -8.84
N TYR A 32 -3.72 -9.99 -8.51
CA TYR A 32 -4.65 -11.07 -8.86
C TYR A 32 -5.52 -10.77 -10.07
N GLN A 33 -5.60 -9.50 -10.49
CA GLN A 33 -6.44 -9.10 -11.62
C GLN A 33 -5.59 -8.49 -12.75
N ALA A 34 -4.85 -7.41 -12.47
CA ALA A 34 -4.17 -6.65 -13.52
C ALA A 34 -2.97 -7.39 -14.13
N GLU A 35 -2.02 -7.84 -13.31
CA GLU A 35 -0.82 -8.53 -13.81
C GLU A 35 -1.15 -9.82 -14.59
N PRO A 36 -2.05 -10.71 -14.13
CA PRO A 36 -2.42 -11.91 -14.88
C PRO A 36 -3.10 -11.59 -16.21
N ALA A 37 -4.00 -10.60 -16.24
CA ALA A 37 -4.69 -10.19 -17.46
C ALA A 37 -3.71 -9.63 -18.51
N LEU A 38 -2.66 -8.93 -18.06
CA LEU A 38 -1.70 -8.29 -18.95
C LEU A 38 -0.55 -9.21 -19.37
N ARG A 39 -0.22 -10.25 -18.59
CA ARG A 39 0.91 -11.14 -18.88
C ARG A 39 0.81 -11.82 -20.26
N ALA A 40 -0.40 -12.05 -20.76
CA ALA A 40 -0.64 -12.65 -22.08
C ALA A 40 -0.73 -11.63 -23.23
N ILE A 41 -0.83 -10.33 -22.93
CA ILE A 41 -1.04 -9.26 -23.90
C ILE A 41 0.24 -8.43 -24.07
N ASP A 42 0.81 -7.98 -22.95
CA ASP A 42 1.96 -7.08 -22.88
C ASP A 42 2.84 -7.44 -21.67
N ARG A 43 3.96 -8.11 -21.97
CA ARG A 43 4.90 -8.59 -20.96
C ARG A 43 5.63 -7.45 -20.25
N ASP A 44 5.92 -6.36 -20.96
CA ASP A 44 6.66 -5.23 -20.40
C ASP A 44 5.77 -4.43 -19.46
N LEU A 45 4.51 -4.22 -19.84
CA LEU A 45 3.52 -3.60 -18.96
C LEU A 45 3.25 -4.47 -17.72
N ALA A 46 3.17 -5.79 -17.87
CA ALA A 46 3.05 -6.70 -16.73
C ALA A 46 4.25 -6.61 -15.77
N ALA A 47 5.48 -6.49 -16.31
CA ALA A 47 6.68 -6.30 -15.51
C ALA A 47 6.69 -4.95 -14.76
N ARG A 48 6.21 -3.89 -15.40
CA ARG A 48 6.03 -2.58 -14.75
C ARG A 48 5.01 -2.62 -13.61
N ILE A 49 3.90 -3.34 -13.78
CA ILE A 49 2.92 -3.57 -12.71
C ILE A 49 3.53 -4.36 -11.56
N CYS A 50 4.31 -5.40 -11.85
CA CYS A 50 5.01 -6.16 -10.83
C CYS A 50 5.95 -5.26 -10.00
N SER A 51 6.68 -4.35 -10.67
CA SER A 51 7.55 -3.37 -10.00
C SER A 51 6.76 -2.40 -9.12
N LEU A 52 5.66 -1.83 -9.63
CA LEU A 52 4.78 -0.95 -8.87
C LEU A 52 4.23 -1.62 -7.59
N ARG A 53 3.89 -2.90 -7.66
CA ARG A 53 3.42 -3.67 -6.49
C ARG A 53 4.49 -3.77 -5.41
N GLN A 54 5.76 -3.91 -5.79
CA GLN A 54 6.87 -3.94 -4.83
C GLN A 54 7.05 -2.58 -4.16
N GLU A 55 6.94 -1.48 -4.92
CA GLU A 55 7.00 -0.12 -4.38
C GLU A 55 5.85 0.16 -3.38
N ILE A 56 4.62 -0.26 -3.70
CA ILE A 56 3.47 -0.11 -2.79
C ILE A 56 3.72 -0.85 -1.47
N LYS A 57 4.26 -2.08 -1.51
CA LYS A 57 4.64 -2.84 -0.32
C LYS A 57 5.71 -2.14 0.50
N LEU A 58 6.74 -1.60 -0.15
CA LEU A 58 7.80 -0.85 0.52
C LEU A 58 7.26 0.39 1.22
N CYS A 59 6.36 1.14 0.57
CA CYS A 59 5.66 2.27 1.18
C CYS A 59 4.88 1.84 2.42
N GLY A 60 4.18 0.71 2.38
CA GLY A 60 3.48 0.15 3.54
C GLY A 60 4.40 -0.18 4.71
N VAL A 61 5.57 -0.76 4.45
CA VAL A 61 6.60 -1.04 5.47
C VAL A 61 7.11 0.26 6.10
N VAL A 62 7.44 1.28 5.29
CA VAL A 62 7.92 2.59 5.76
C VAL A 62 6.88 3.31 6.63
N LEU A 63 5.58 3.14 6.31
CA LEU A 63 4.48 3.70 7.10
C LEU A 63 4.20 2.95 8.42
N GLY A 64 4.95 1.88 8.71
CA GLY A 64 4.87 1.13 9.96
C GLY A 64 4.03 -0.16 9.89
N GLY A 65 3.69 -0.63 8.69
CA GLY A 65 2.95 -1.89 8.48
C GLY A 65 3.79 -3.16 8.62
N GLY A 66 5.13 -3.06 8.76
CA GLY A 66 6.04 -4.20 8.85
C GLY A 66 6.17 -4.82 10.25
N LYS A 67 5.07 -4.93 11.00
CA LYS A 67 5.05 -5.69 12.27
C LYS A 67 4.65 -7.13 12.03
#